data_AF-A0A5R9KQ26-F1
#
_entry.id   AF-A0A5R9KQ26-F1
#
_cell.length_a   1.000
_cell.length_b   1.000
_cell.length_c   1.000
_cell.angle_alpha   90.00
_cell.angle_beta   90.00
_cell.angle_gamma   90.00
#
_symmetry.space_group_name_H-M   'P 1'
#
loop_
_entity.id
_entity.type
_entity.pdbx_description
1 polymer ?
#
loop_
_entity_poly.entity_id
_entity_poly.type
_entity_poly.pdbx_seq_one_letter_code
_entity_poly.pdbx_strand_id
1 'polypeptide(L)'
;MKNQQTIVENQIAALTAQQKQALIQQETLIREFFQQDSATEMISSLNAMTETVLFSSDVQNVTTEIRTNIVNNLRLVTFLSRLDVNYRNMKR
;
A
#
# COMPACT_ATOMS: atom_id res chain seq x y z
N MET A 1 -19.61 40.32 12.82
CA MET A 1 -19.69 38.92 13.28
C MET A 1 -20.17 37.95 12.20
N LYS A 2 -21.28 38.21 11.48
CA LYS A 2 -21.79 37.31 10.41
C LYS A 2 -20.77 37.00 9.30
N ASN A 3 -20.01 37.99 8.83
CA ASN A 3 -19.01 37.81 7.76
C ASN A 3 -17.86 36.85 8.12
N GLN A 4 -17.39 36.86 9.36
CA GLN A 4 -16.32 35.95 9.79
C GLN A 4 -16.81 34.50 9.86
N GLN A 5 -18.07 34.30 10.26
CA GLN A 5 -18.67 32.98 10.34
C GLN A 5 -18.81 32.34 8.95
N THR A 6 -19.28 33.11 7.96
CA THR A 6 -19.38 32.65 6.56
C THR A 6 -18.01 32.35 5.92
N ILE A 7 -16.96 33.10 6.27
CA ILE A 7 -15.60 32.81 5.78
C ILE A 7 -15.09 31.47 6.33
N VAL A 8 -15.32 31.20 7.61
CA VAL A 8 -14.90 29.93 8.25
C VAL A 8 -15.66 28.74 7.66
N GLU A 9 -16.97 28.87 7.45
CA GLU A 9 -17.79 27.82 6.82
C GLU A 9 -17.29 27.46 5.42
N ASN A 10 -16.95 28.46 4.60
CA ASN A 10 -16.41 28.26 3.26
C ASN A 10 -15.02 27.59 3.27
N GLN A 11 -14.16 27.92 4.24
CA GLN A 11 -12.86 27.27 4.41
C GLN A 11 -12.99 25.80 4.81
N ILE A 12 -13.92 25.49 5.72
CA ILE A 12 -14.22 24.11 6.13
C ILE A 12 -14.75 23.30 4.94
N ALA A 13 -15.65 23.88 4.14
CA ALA A 13 -16.16 23.23 2.94
C ALA A 13 -15.04 22.95 1.91
N ALA A 14 -14.14 23.91 1.70
CA ALA A 14 -12.99 23.74 0.80
C ALA A 14 -12.02 22.65 1.28
N LEU A 15 -11.67 22.62 2.57
CA LEU A 15 -10.84 21.58 3.17
C LEU A 15 -11.48 20.19 3.05
N THR A 16 -12.79 20.11 3.30
CA THR A 16 -13.56 18.85 3.17
C THR A 16 -13.56 18.36 1.72
N ALA A 17 -13.73 19.27 0.75
CA ALA A 17 -13.69 18.93 -0.67
C ALA A 17 -12.29 18.44 -1.08
N GLN A 18 -11.23 19.09 -0.60
CA GLN A 18 -9.85 18.67 -0.86
C GLN A 18 -9.55 17.28 -0.28
N GLN A 19 -9.99 17.00 0.95
CA GLN A 19 -9.84 15.67 1.57
C GLN A 19 -10.58 14.60 0.78
N LYS A 20 -11.81 14.88 0.33
CA LYS A 20 -12.56 13.95 -0.54
C LYS A 20 -11.82 13.69 -1.85
N GLN A 21 -11.28 14.72 -2.48
CA GLN A 21 -10.53 14.57 -3.73
C GLN A 21 -9.26 13.72 -3.53
N ALA A 22 -8.55 13.90 -2.43
CA ALA A 22 -7.39 13.09 -2.08
C ALA A 22 -7.75 11.61 -1.86
N LEU A 23 -8.88 11.34 -1.18
CA LEU A 23 -9.38 9.98 -0.99
C LEU A 23 -9.76 9.32 -2.31
N ILE A 24 -10.43 10.05 -3.21
CA ILE A 24 -10.77 9.55 -4.55
C ILE A 24 -9.49 9.21 -5.33
N GLN A 25 -8.50 10.10 -5.33
CA GLN A 25 -7.22 9.85 -6.00
C GLN A 25 -6.51 8.62 -5.43
N GLN A 26 -6.49 8.48 -4.11
CA GLN A 26 -5.90 7.31 -3.45
C GLN A 26 -6.62 6.02 -3.86
N GLU A 27 -7.95 6.02 -3.89
CA GLU A 27 -8.73 4.87 -4.34
C GLU A 27 -8.44 4.53 -5.80
N THR A 28 -8.40 5.52 -6.70
CA THR A 28 -8.06 5.32 -8.11
C THR A 28 -6.70 4.65 -8.26
N LEU A 29 -5.68 5.15 -7.56
CA LEU A 29 -4.33 4.58 -7.60
C LEU A 29 -4.29 3.14 -7.09
N ILE A 30 -5.00 2.83 -6.01
CA ILE A 30 -5.08 1.46 -5.48
C ILE A 30 -5.77 0.53 -6.47
N ARG A 31 -6.84 0.99 -7.13
CA ARG A 31 -7.55 0.21 -8.13
C ARG A 31 -6.66 -0.08 -9.34
N GLU A 32 -5.97 0.94 -9.87
CA GLU A 32 -5.05 0.80 -10.99
C GLU A 32 -3.89 -0.15 -10.65
N PHE A 33 -3.33 -0.03 -9.44
CA PHE A 33 -2.24 -0.90 -8.98
C PHE A 33 -2.61 -2.38 -9.03
N PHE A 34 -3.82 -2.76 -8.58
CA PHE A 34 -4.29 -4.15 -8.60
C PHE A 34 -5.00 -4.56 -9.90
N GLN A 35 -5.04 -3.73 -10.93
CA GLN A 35 -5.53 -4.14 -12.25
C GLN A 35 -4.49 -4.95 -13.02
N GLN A 36 -3.20 -4.68 -12.78
CA GLN A 36 -2.12 -5.34 -13.51
C GLN A 36 -1.83 -6.74 -12.96
N ASP A 37 -1.63 -6.85 -11.65
CA ASP A 37 -1.37 -8.11 -10.95
C ASP A 37 -2.23 -8.19 -9.69
N SER A 38 -2.72 -9.38 -9.34
CA SER A 38 -3.43 -9.56 -8.09
C SER A 38 -2.47 -9.54 -6.90
N ALA A 39 -2.97 -9.13 -5.73
CA ALA A 39 -2.20 -9.17 -4.49
C ALA A 39 -1.63 -10.56 -4.21
N THR A 40 -2.43 -11.61 -4.47
CA THR A 40 -2.03 -13.00 -4.28
C THR A 40 -0.84 -13.37 -5.14
N GLU A 41 -0.81 -12.97 -6.42
CA GLU A 41 0.30 -13.26 -7.35
C GLU A 41 1.58 -12.54 -6.91
N MET A 42 1.48 -11.26 -6.57
CA MET A 42 2.63 -10.49 -6.07
C MET A 42 3.20 -11.05 -4.77
N ILE A 43 2.32 -11.38 -3.80
CA ILE A 43 2.74 -11.96 -2.51
C ILE A 43 3.39 -13.33 -2.73
N SER A 44 2.80 -14.17 -3.57
CA SER A 44 3.34 -15.50 -3.87
C SER A 44 4.74 -15.40 -4.48
N SER A 45 4.94 -14.44 -5.38
CA SER A 45 6.25 -14.17 -6.00
C SER A 45 7.29 -13.71 -4.98
N LEU A 46 6.94 -12.76 -4.11
CA LEU A 46 7.85 -12.26 -3.05
C LEU A 46 8.22 -13.35 -2.04
N ASN A 47 7.27 -14.22 -1.69
CA ASN A 47 7.54 -15.37 -0.82
C ASN A 47 8.47 -16.36 -1.52
N ALA A 48 8.21 -16.72 -2.78
CA ALA A 48 9.07 -17.63 -3.54
C ALA A 48 10.52 -17.12 -3.66
N MET A 49 10.71 -15.81 -3.88
CA MET A 49 12.04 -15.19 -3.87
C MET A 49 12.72 -15.31 -2.52
N THR A 50 11.97 -15.08 -1.43
CA THR A 50 12.50 -15.18 -0.06
C THR A 50 12.87 -16.62 0.29
N GLU A 51 12.01 -17.58 -0.06
CA GLU A 51 12.23 -19.02 0.13
C GLU A 51 13.44 -19.51 -0.67
N THR A 52 13.59 -19.08 -1.92
CA THR A 52 14.74 -19.42 -2.76
C THR A 52 16.06 -19.03 -2.08
N VAL A 53 16.10 -17.84 -1.47
CA VAL A 53 17.30 -17.35 -0.76
C VAL A 53 17.52 -18.12 0.54
N LEU A 54 16.46 -18.39 1.31
CA LEU A 54 16.57 -19.07 2.61
C LEU A 54 16.88 -20.56 2.51
N PHE A 55 16.46 -21.22 1.42
CA PHE A 55 16.64 -22.65 1.21
C PHE A 55 17.77 -22.99 0.22
N SER A 56 18.46 -21.98 -0.33
CA SER A 56 19.63 -22.22 -1.16
C SER A 56 20.77 -22.84 -0.36
N SER A 57 21.31 -23.95 -0.85
CA SER A 57 22.53 -24.58 -0.34
C SER A 57 23.80 -23.75 -0.60
N ASP A 58 23.71 -22.78 -1.51
CA ASP A 58 24.86 -22.01 -2.01
C ASP A 58 25.14 -20.76 -1.14
N VAL A 59 24.18 -20.37 -0.30
CA VAL A 59 24.33 -19.24 0.63
C VAL A 59 25.05 -19.71 1.89
N GLN A 60 26.37 -19.92 1.78
CA GLN A 60 27.23 -20.05 2.95
C GLN A 60 27.36 -18.66 3.61
N ASN A 61 26.49 -18.40 4.59
CA ASN A 61 26.33 -17.17 5.36
C ASN A 61 25.40 -16.12 4.72
N VAL A 62 24.25 -15.91 5.36
CA VAL A 62 23.35 -14.80 5.05
C VAL A 62 24.01 -13.49 5.51
N THR A 63 24.39 -12.63 4.56
CA THR A 63 24.96 -11.31 4.88
C THR A 63 23.90 -10.40 5.50
N THR A 64 24.32 -9.31 6.16
CA THR A 64 23.38 -8.30 6.69
C THR A 64 22.52 -7.69 5.59
N GLU A 65 23.08 -7.54 4.39
CA GLU A 65 22.37 -7.04 3.22
C GLU A 65 21.24 -8.01 2.80
N ILE A 66 21.55 -9.30 2.68
CA ILE A 66 20.55 -10.32 2.34
C ILE A 66 19.44 -10.37 3.41
N ARG A 67 19.81 -10.30 4.70
CA ARG A 67 18.82 -10.20 5.79
C ARG A 67 17.90 -8.98 5.65
N THR A 68 18.47 -7.83 5.28
CA THR A 68 17.71 -6.59 5.08
C THR A 68 16.74 -6.73 3.92
N ASN A 69 17.17 -7.34 2.82
CA ASN A 69 16.33 -7.60 1.65
C ASN A 69 15.18 -8.55 1.97
N ILE A 70 15.45 -9.64 2.71
CA ILE A 70 14.41 -10.56 3.20
C ILE A 70 13.38 -9.81 4.06
N VAL A 71 13.82 -9.02 5.03
CA VAL A 71 12.92 -8.24 5.89
C VAL A 71 12.08 -7.25 5.08
N ASN A 72 12.67 -6.59 4.09
CA ASN A 72 11.95 -5.65 3.22
C ASN A 72 10.89 -6.38 2.38
N ASN A 73 11.20 -7.55 1.82
CA ASN A 73 10.23 -8.37 1.09
C ASN A 73 9.05 -8.79 1.98
N LEU A 74 9.31 -9.22 3.23
CA LEU A 74 8.26 -9.59 4.18
C LEU A 74 7.38 -8.38 4.59
N ARG A 75 7.99 -7.19 4.73
CA ARG A 75 7.25 -5.93 4.96
C ARG A 75 6.36 -5.58 3.76
N LEU A 76 6.87 -5.76 2.54
CA LEU A 76 6.10 -5.55 1.31
C LEU A 76 4.92 -6.52 1.22
N VAL A 77 5.11 -7.80 1.52
CA VAL A 77 4.03 -8.80 1.58
C VAL A 77 2.93 -8.37 2.55
N THR A 78 3.32 -7.90 3.74
CA THR A 78 2.38 -7.41 4.75
C THR A 78 1.63 -6.17 4.25
N PHE A 79 2.33 -5.25 3.60
CA PHE A 79 1.76 -4.04 3.03
C PHE A 79 0.74 -4.37 1.93
N LEU A 80 1.12 -5.22 0.96
CA LEU A 80 0.25 -5.67 -0.13
C LEU A 80 -1.01 -6.34 0.39
N SER A 81 -0.87 -7.19 1.41
CA SER A 81 -2.01 -7.88 2.04
C SER A 81 -3.02 -6.89 2.63
N ARG A 82 -2.53 -5.83 3.32
CA ARG A 82 -3.38 -4.78 3.88
C ARG A 82 -4.03 -3.92 2.79
N LEU A 83 -3.28 -3.60 1.74
CA LEU A 83 -3.77 -2.81 0.62
C LEU A 83 -4.86 -3.57 -0.15
N ASP A 84 -4.71 -4.88 -0.32
CA ASP A 84 -5.72 -5.76 -0.93
C ASP A 84 -7.03 -5.82 -0.13
N VAL A 85 -6.94 -5.89 1.20
CA VAL A 85 -8.14 -5.80 2.06
C VAL A 85 -8.86 -4.48 1.82
N ASN A 86 -8.14 -3.36 1.74
CA ASN A 86 -8.73 -2.06 1.44
C ASN A 86 -9.37 -2.03 0.04
N TYR A 87 -8.67 -2.54 -0.98
CA TYR A 87 -9.18 -2.64 -2.34
C TYR A 87 -10.46 -3.49 -2.44
N ARG A 88 -10.50 -4.63 -1.75
CA ARG A 88 -11.69 -5.50 -1.71
C ARG A 88 -12.86 -4.82 -1.00
N ASN A 89 -12.60 -4.05 0.05
CA ASN A 89 -13.63 -3.28 0.74
C ASN A 89 -14.21 -2.15 -0.13
N MET A 90 -13.42 -1.56 -1.03
CA MET A 90 -13.89 -0.55 -1.99
C MET A 90 -14.79 -1.13 -3.10
N LYS A 91 -14.78 -2.45 -3.31
CA LYS A 91 -15.65 -3.11 -4.30
C LYS A 91 -17.01 -3.54 -3.74
N ARG A 92 -17.21 -3.47 -2.42
CA ARG A 92 -18.47 -3.80 -1.75
C ARG A 92 -19.38 -2.57 -1.68
#